data_AF-A0A016UEE2-F1
#
_entry.id   AF-A0A016UEE2-F1
#
_cell.length_a   1.000
_cell.length_b   1.000
_cell.length_c   1.000
_cell.angle_alpha   90.00
_cell.angle_beta   90.00
_cell.angle_gamma   90.00
#
_symmetry.space_group_name_H-M   'P 1'
#
loop_
_entity.id
_entity.type
_entity.pdbx_description
1 polymer ?
#
loop_
_entity_poly.entity_id
_entity_poly.type
_entity_poly.pdbx_seq_one_letter_code
_entity_poly.pdbx_strand_id
1 'polypeptide(L)'
;MLGHFRRDCRIGKVAGKLAKKEEHGQISSGTAKMFTAPLNRWTCGSVGVVKGYDDLVGRQTVTNVRLLGLTRKALLDTGSSIIPLGIFQASLATGFDLDADVEEIPINQRAPVYDASGPVVKYPTT
;
A
#
# COMPACT_ATOMS: atom_id res chain seq x y z
N MET A 1 12.90 -33.81 -15.75
CA MET A 1 12.22 -32.70 -15.04
C MET A 1 11.74 -33.23 -13.70
N LEU A 2 12.38 -32.84 -12.60
CA LEU A 2 11.94 -33.21 -11.26
C LEU A 2 11.27 -31.98 -10.64
N GLY A 3 9.93 -31.97 -10.66
CA GLY A 3 9.14 -30.93 -10.00
C GLY A 3 9.20 -31.11 -8.50
N HIS A 4 9.46 -30.04 -7.76
CA HIS A 4 9.41 -30.05 -6.31
C HIS A 4 7.96 -30.14 -5.83
N PHE A 5 7.60 -31.30 -5.27
CA PHE A 5 6.32 -31.54 -4.61
C PHE A 5 6.14 -30.64 -3.38
N ARG A 6 4.95 -30.03 -3.25
CA ARG A 6 4.54 -29.31 -2.02
C ARG A 6 4.49 -30.28 -0.85
N ARG A 7 5.05 -29.86 0.31
CA ARG A 7 4.83 -30.54 1.59
C ARG A 7 3.45 -30.16 2.12
N ASP A 8 2.59 -31.14 2.34
CA ASP A 8 1.30 -30.94 3.02
C ASP A 8 1.53 -30.55 4.48
N CYS A 9 1.18 -29.31 4.83
CA CYS A 9 1.11 -28.87 6.22
C CYS A 9 -0.11 -29.52 6.89
N ARG A 10 0.13 -30.39 7.88
CA ARG A 10 -0.93 -30.93 8.74
C ARG A 10 -1.48 -29.82 9.63
N ILE A 11 -2.74 -29.44 9.42
CA ILE A 11 -3.48 -28.50 10.27
C ILE A 11 -3.84 -29.21 11.57
N GLY A 12 -3.17 -28.84 12.66
CA GLY A 12 -3.61 -29.17 14.02
C GLY A 12 -4.81 -28.30 14.39
N LYS A 13 -5.99 -28.91 14.60
CA LYS A 13 -7.19 -28.24 15.11
C LYS A 13 -7.06 -28.04 16.62
N VAL A 14 -7.25 -26.81 17.11
CA VAL A 14 -7.86 -26.58 18.43
C VAL A 14 -8.80 -25.37 18.37
N ALA A 15 -10.01 -25.57 18.89
CA ALA A 15 -11.21 -24.75 18.77
C ALA A 15 -11.28 -23.58 19.75
N GLY A 16 -12.11 -22.56 19.42
CA GLY A 16 -12.41 -21.45 20.34
C GLY A 16 -13.53 -20.50 19.88
N LYS A 17 -14.78 -20.99 19.93
CA LYS A 17 -16.11 -20.36 20.14
C LYS A 17 -16.53 -19.01 19.50
N LEU A 18 -17.77 -19.05 19.00
CA LEU A 18 -18.64 -18.00 18.46
C LEU A 18 -19.44 -17.29 19.57
N ALA A 19 -19.56 -15.95 19.51
CA ALA A 19 -20.63 -15.07 20.05
C ALA A 19 -20.10 -13.61 20.10
N LYS A 20 -20.81 -12.52 19.80
CA LYS A 20 -22.17 -12.18 19.36
C LYS A 20 -22.06 -10.81 18.64
N LYS A 21 -22.99 -10.52 17.73
CA LYS A 21 -23.24 -9.17 17.16
C LYS A 21 -23.65 -8.22 18.29
N GLU A 22 -23.07 -7.02 18.35
CA GLU A 22 -23.81 -5.79 18.68
C GLU A 22 -23.33 -4.64 17.80
N GLU A 23 -24.33 -3.97 17.24
CA GLU A 23 -24.30 -2.80 16.40
C GLU A 23 -24.01 -1.57 17.27
N HIS A 24 -23.11 -0.70 16.85
CA HIS A 24 -22.92 0.60 17.49
C HIS A 24 -22.82 1.70 16.44
N GLY A 25 -23.93 2.41 16.31
CA GLY A 25 -24.06 3.85 16.12
C GLY A 25 -23.01 4.56 15.27
N GLN A 26 -23.42 4.92 14.04
CA GLN A 26 -22.84 6.02 13.29
C GLN A 26 -22.89 7.30 14.12
N ILE A 27 -21.72 7.81 14.50
CA ILE A 27 -21.50 9.24 14.69
C ILE A 27 -20.22 9.57 13.92
N SER A 28 -20.33 9.79 12.61
CA SER A 28 -19.26 10.44 11.86
C SER A 28 -19.51 11.94 11.91
N SER A 29 -18.99 12.57 12.97
CA SER A 29 -18.60 13.97 12.93
C SER A 29 -17.73 14.17 11.70
N GLY A 30 -18.09 15.10 10.81
CA GLY A 30 -17.40 15.33 9.55
C GLY A 30 -15.97 15.80 9.79
N THR A 31 -15.05 14.86 9.97
CA THR A 31 -13.61 15.11 9.93
C THR A 31 -13.26 15.53 8.51
N ALA A 32 -12.82 16.77 8.34
CA ALA A 32 -12.25 17.23 7.08
C ALA A 32 -11.17 16.24 6.61
N LYS A 33 -11.20 15.85 5.33
CA LYS A 33 -10.16 15.02 4.71
C LYS A 33 -8.86 15.83 4.70
N MET A 34 -7.76 15.26 5.19
CA MET A 34 -6.48 15.97 5.39
C MET A 34 -5.30 15.11 4.92
N PHE A 35 -5.32 14.65 3.67
CA PHE A 35 -4.25 13.83 3.08
C PHE A 35 -2.93 14.60 2.94
N THR A 36 -3.00 15.91 2.70
CA THR A 36 -1.83 16.76 2.49
C THR A 36 -1.03 16.95 3.77
N ALA A 37 -1.69 16.93 4.93
CA ALA A 37 -1.07 17.20 6.24
C ALA A 37 0.08 16.21 6.58
N PRO A 38 -0.09 14.89 6.48
CA PRO A 38 0.99 13.94 6.77
C PRO A 38 2.03 13.78 5.64
N LEU A 39 1.77 14.30 4.44
CA LEU A 39 2.58 14.01 3.25
C LEU A 39 4.07 14.36 3.43
N ASN A 40 4.36 15.53 4.00
CA ASN A 40 5.75 15.96 4.25
C ASN A 40 6.48 15.01 5.19
N ARG A 41 5.80 14.53 6.23
CA ARG A 41 6.35 13.57 7.19
C ARG A 41 6.71 12.25 6.51
N TRP A 42 5.87 11.74 5.61
CA TRP A 42 6.15 10.50 4.88
C TRP A 42 7.32 10.64 3.91
N THR A 43 7.49 11.82 3.32
CA THR A 43 8.54 12.06 2.31
C THR A 43 9.94 12.16 2.90
N CYS A 44 10.07 12.56 4.17
CA CYS A 44 11.36 12.69 4.87
C CYS A 44 12.15 11.35 4.94
N GLY A 45 11.48 10.20 4.88
CA GLY A 45 12.11 8.88 4.86
C GLY A 45 12.21 8.22 3.48
N SER A 46 11.80 8.91 2.42
CA SER A 46 11.77 8.32 1.08
C SER A 46 13.16 8.28 0.45
N VAL A 47 13.63 7.10 0.07
CA VAL A 47 14.90 6.93 -0.63
C VAL A 47 14.65 7.05 -2.13
N GLY A 48 15.36 7.97 -2.79
CA GLY A 48 15.30 8.09 -4.25
C GLY A 48 15.80 6.81 -4.92
N VAL A 49 15.02 6.27 -5.86
CA VAL A 49 15.47 5.13 -6.68
C VAL A 49 16.41 5.65 -7.76
N VAL A 50 17.70 5.30 -7.66
CA VAL A 50 18.65 5.46 -8.76
C VAL A 50 18.36 4.35 -9.77
N LYS A 51 17.96 4.71 -11.00
CA LYS A 51 17.79 3.72 -12.07
C LYS A 51 19.15 3.22 -12.53
N GLY A 52 19.54 2.04 -12.05
CA GLY A 52 20.55 1.21 -12.73
C GLY A 52 19.95 0.61 -13.99
N TYR A 53 20.68 0.66 -15.10
CA TYR A 53 20.34 -0.09 -16.30
C TYR A 53 20.86 -1.51 -16.10
N ASP A 54 19.97 -2.48 -15.93
CA ASP A 54 20.34 -3.89 -15.77
C ASP A 54 19.97 -4.62 -17.06
N ASP A 55 21.00 -5.11 -17.76
CA ASP A 55 20.91 -5.75 -19.08
C ASP A 55 20.17 -7.10 -19.03
N LEU A 56 19.88 -7.59 -17.82
CA LEU A 56 19.18 -8.84 -17.55
C LEU A 56 17.65 -8.69 -17.45
N VAL A 57 17.10 -7.47 -17.54
CA VAL A 57 15.66 -7.23 -17.40
C VAL A 57 15.00 -7.08 -18.78
N GLY A 58 14.01 -7.92 -19.07
CA GLY A 58 13.21 -7.83 -20.30
C GLY A 58 12.46 -6.49 -20.44
N ARG A 59 11.96 -6.20 -21.64
CA ARG A 59 11.22 -4.95 -21.91
C ARG A 59 10.02 -4.82 -20.95
N GLN A 60 10.01 -3.75 -20.15
CA GLN A 60 8.89 -3.43 -19.29
C GLN A 60 7.68 -2.97 -20.11
N THR A 61 6.50 -3.52 -19.82
CA THR A 61 5.23 -3.05 -20.37
C THR A 61 4.80 -1.81 -19.61
N VAL A 62 4.99 -0.65 -20.24
CA VAL A 62 4.63 0.66 -19.67
C VAL A 62 3.64 1.39 -20.58
N THR A 63 2.75 2.17 -19.98
CA THR A 63 1.82 3.05 -20.69
C THR A 63 1.75 4.43 -20.05
N ASN A 64 1.32 5.44 -20.81
CA ASN A 64 1.04 6.76 -20.25
C ASN A 64 -0.33 6.75 -19.57
N VAL A 65 -0.37 7.20 -18.32
CA VAL A 65 -1.60 7.35 -17.53
C VAL A 65 -1.75 8.81 -17.09
N ARG A 66 -2.99 9.25 -16.93
CA ARG A 66 -3.33 10.50 -16.24
C ARG A 66 -3.68 10.17 -14.80
N LEU A 67 -2.96 10.73 -13.85
CA LEU A 67 -3.09 10.45 -12.42
C LEU A 67 -2.84 11.73 -11.63
N LEU A 68 -3.79 12.14 -10.79
CA LEU A 68 -3.69 13.32 -9.91
C LEU A 68 -3.27 14.60 -10.67
N GLY A 69 -3.91 14.85 -11.81
CA GLY A 69 -3.58 15.98 -12.70
C GLY A 69 -2.29 15.84 -13.52
N LEU A 70 -1.50 14.78 -13.30
CA LEU A 70 -0.22 14.55 -13.96
C LEU A 70 -0.32 13.49 -15.06
N THR A 71 0.49 13.64 -16.11
CA THR A 71 0.73 12.55 -17.08
C THR A 71 2.05 11.85 -16.74
N ARG A 72 2.02 10.53 -16.56
CA ARG A 72 3.18 9.72 -16.14
C ARG A 72 3.22 8.38 -16.87
N LYS A 73 4.41 7.83 -17.06
CA LYS A 73 4.58 6.44 -17.49
C LYS A 73 4.41 5.53 -16.28
N ALA A 74 3.50 4.57 -16.38
CA ALA A 74 3.24 3.56 -15.34
C ALA A 74 3.44 2.15 -15.90
N LEU A 75 3.84 1.22 -15.03
CA LEU A 75 3.88 -0.20 -15.33
C LEU A 75 2.46 -0.76 -15.40
N LEU A 76 2.20 -1.64 -16.36
CA LEU A 76 0.93 -2.36 -16.44
C LEU A 76 0.97 -3.55 -15.45
N ASP A 77 0.39 -3.36 -14.27
CA ASP A 77 0.25 -4.40 -13.24
C ASP A 77 -1.25 -4.74 -13.06
N THR A 78 -1.57 -6.04 -13.04
CA THR A 78 -2.93 -6.55 -12.81
C THR A 78 -3.22 -6.89 -11.34
N GLY A 79 -2.18 -6.99 -10.51
CA GLY A 79 -2.29 -7.40 -9.11
C GLY A 79 -2.45 -6.23 -8.14
N SER A 80 -1.87 -5.08 -8.46
CA SER A 80 -1.92 -3.89 -7.61
C SER A 80 -1.58 -2.62 -8.39
N SER A 81 -1.83 -1.47 -7.79
CA SER A 81 -1.30 -0.20 -8.29
C SER A 81 -0.61 0.51 -7.14
N ILE A 82 0.68 0.77 -7.29
CA ILE A 82 1.50 1.44 -6.28
C ILE A 82 1.86 2.83 -6.83
N ILE A 83 1.47 3.87 -6.09
CA ILE A 83 1.75 5.26 -6.44
C ILE A 83 2.89 5.77 -5.56
N PRO A 84 4.05 6.17 -6.13
CA PRO A 84 5.15 6.73 -5.36
C PRO A 84 4.76 8.05 -4.67
N LEU A 85 5.29 8.28 -3.45
CA LEU A 85 5.04 9.52 -2.69
C LEU A 85 5.38 10.80 -3.49
N GLY A 86 6.43 10.77 -4.30
CA GLY A 86 6.82 11.90 -5.14
C GLY A 86 5.77 12.32 -6.17
N ILE A 87 4.82 11.45 -6.53
CA ILE A 87 3.70 11.79 -7.42
C ILE A 87 2.72 12.73 -6.71
N PHE A 88 2.42 12.47 -5.44
CA PHE A 88 1.56 13.34 -4.62
C PHE A 88 2.22 14.71 -4.37
N GLN A 89 3.53 14.74 -4.12
CA GLN A 89 4.25 16.02 -4.00
C GLN A 89 4.20 16.82 -5.31
N ALA A 90 4.40 16.15 -6.44
CA ALA A 90 4.36 16.80 -7.75
C ALA A 90 2.95 17.30 -8.10
N SER A 91 1.89 16.56 -7.75
CA SER A 91 0.51 17.00 -8.02
C SER A 91 0.15 18.21 -7.17
N LEU A 92 0.54 18.22 -5.89
CA LEU A 92 0.36 19.37 -5.01
C LEU A 92 1.07 20.62 -5.56
N ALA A 93 2.30 20.47 -6.06
CA ALA A 93 3.05 21.55 -6.70
C ALA A 93 2.37 22.09 -7.97
N THR A 94 1.53 21.29 -8.64
CA THR A 94 0.71 21.74 -9.78
C THR A 94 -0.64 22.33 -9.39
N GLY A 95 -0.92 22.46 -8.08
CA GLY A 95 -2.19 22.99 -7.56
C GLY A 95 -3.33 21.98 -7.56
N PHE A 96 -3.04 20.68 -7.67
CA PHE A 96 -4.06 19.64 -7.56
C PHE A 96 -4.51 19.49 -6.09
N ASP A 97 -5.81 19.45 -5.85
CA ASP A 97 -6.40 19.38 -4.50
C ASP A 97 -6.43 17.92 -4.00
N LEU A 98 -5.38 17.53 -3.29
CA LEU A 98 -5.26 16.19 -2.73
C LEU A 98 -6.25 15.92 -1.59
N ASP A 99 -6.69 16.94 -0.86
CA ASP A 99 -7.59 16.76 0.28
C ASP A 99 -9.03 16.51 -0.18
N ALA A 100 -9.42 17.07 -1.33
CA ALA A 100 -10.70 16.77 -1.97
C ALA A 100 -10.71 15.41 -2.69
N ASP A 101 -9.63 15.10 -3.40
CA ASP A 101 -9.61 13.99 -4.37
C ASP A 101 -8.97 12.69 -3.85
N VAL A 102 -8.31 12.71 -2.69
CA VAL A 102 -7.69 11.52 -2.08
C VAL A 102 -8.28 11.24 -0.71
N GLU A 103 -8.67 9.98 -0.49
CA GLU A 103 -9.19 9.52 0.80
C GLU A 103 -8.22 8.55 1.47
N GLU A 104 -7.92 8.82 2.74
CA GLU A 104 -7.18 7.89 3.58
C GLU A 104 -8.13 6.82 4.14
N ILE A 105 -7.85 5.56 3.83
CA ILE A 105 -8.62 4.43 4.35
C ILE A 105 -7.93 3.91 5.61
N PRO A 106 -8.58 3.99 6.80
CA PRO A 106 -8.00 3.48 8.03
C PRO A 106 -7.87 1.96 7.97
N ILE A 107 -6.66 1.46 8.25
CA ILE A 107 -6.40 0.02 8.31
C ILE A 107 -6.76 -0.46 9.73
N ASN A 108 -8.02 -0.86 9.89
CA ASN A 108 -8.59 -1.28 11.19
C ASN A 108 -8.17 -2.71 11.60
N GLN A 109 -7.54 -3.46 10.70
CA GLN A 109 -7.10 -4.83 10.94
C GLN A 109 -5.58 -4.87 10.90
N ARG A 110 -4.94 -5.13 12.04
CA ARG A 110 -3.51 -5.48 12.13
C ARG A 110 -3.33 -6.91 11.64
N ALA A 111 -3.60 -7.17 10.36
CA ALA A 111 -3.15 -8.39 9.74
C ALA A 111 -1.62 -8.32 9.67
N PRO A 112 -0.90 -9.26 10.29
CA PRO A 112 0.56 -9.26 10.23
C PRO A 112 1.02 -9.40 8.78
N VAL A 113 1.85 -8.46 8.32
CA VAL A 113 2.58 -8.61 7.06
C VAL A 113 3.82 -9.43 7.37
N TYR A 114 3.85 -10.65 6.84
CA TYR A 114 5.03 -11.50 6.94
C TYR A 114 5.91 -11.25 5.72
N ASP A 115 7.15 -10.84 5.95
CA ASP A 115 8.15 -10.85 4.89
C ASP A 115 8.71 -12.27 4.71
N ALA A 116 9.42 -12.48 3.60
CA ALA A 116 10.07 -13.75 3.32
C ALA A 116 11.42 -13.91 4.05
N SER A 117 11.79 -12.99 4.96
CA SER A 117 13.12 -12.92 5.56
C SER A 117 13.29 -13.76 6.82
N GLY A 118 12.20 -14.24 7.43
CA GLY A 118 12.24 -14.99 8.69
C GLY A 118 11.43 -14.28 9.79
N PRO A 119 11.63 -14.60 11.09
CA PRO A 119 10.65 -14.33 12.14
C PRO A 119 10.25 -12.85 12.31
N VAL A 120 8.94 -12.68 12.55
CA VAL A 120 8.07 -11.49 12.56
C VAL A 120 8.67 -10.18 13.07
N VAL A 121 8.50 -9.12 12.26
CA VAL A 121 8.69 -7.72 12.65
C VAL A 121 7.60 -7.30 13.66
N LYS A 122 7.99 -6.95 14.89
CA LYS A 122 7.09 -6.33 15.88
C LYS A 122 6.98 -4.83 15.58
N TYR A 123 5.77 -4.34 15.35
CA TYR A 123 5.52 -2.90 15.29
C TYR A 123 5.62 -2.29 16.70
N PRO A 124 6.33 -1.16 16.90
CA PRO A 124 6.25 -0.43 18.15
C PRO A 124 4.87 0.22 18.30
N THR A 125 4.23 0.00 19.45
CA THR A 125 3.08 0.76 19.94
C THR A 125 3.55 2.10 20.51
N THR A 126 2.92 3.19 20.08
CA THR A 126 2.82 4.44 20.87
C THR A 126 2.03 4.22 22.14
#